data_AF-K0RDP5-F1
#
_entry.id   AF-K0RDP5-F1
#
_cell.length_a   1.000
_cell.length_b   1.000
_cell.length_c   1.000
_cell.angle_alpha   90.00
_cell.angle_beta   90.00
_cell.angle_gamma   90.00
#
_symmetry.space_group_name_H-M   'P 1'
#
loop_
_entity.id
_entity.type
_entity.pdbx_description
1 polymer ?
#
loop_
_entity_poly.entity_id
_entity_poly.type
_entity_poly.pdbx_seq_one_letter_code
_entity_poly.pdbx_strand_id
1 'polypeptide(L)'
;MDESLLQRIRAAGSRESMEFTQQLKLPYGDGYVDASVCCGTEARPLSGVGNQPNIFPRGSFLQLPETVQSYETANNFIRGNMPGCEVKLLGGVKRTGSRLQSWTLACKCHATAKKLDPNDFKEGCVGRKGTKIETVKRSDYDHMGGCIVEATEAKRAKKKKGKQGSQDSASLPIRKKAKVERNRTGTFRPREKNNRCMMKVHIFQNTSDQRYYVRSDSNLIHNGHPPLPASATKKSSSELTADDIQLIELLNGKIGPQSIANVINERHDGAGEFLSTTIYSKLRELERLKDLEKGISSDMSVAEKTLKHLEHANISHFYVMDDPLLGLVMHSRPRGRPPSVNKFVCSDEVKNQVSNLRTELGFNEGTKILLLLSLATDEMIRLVTAYPEVFFMDITAGTNRQKRGMFLAVVKDSYGKT
;
A
#
# COMPACT_ATOMS: atom_id res chain seq x y z
N MET A 1 3.07 -32.96 18.75
CA MET A 1 2.42 -31.65 18.61
C MET A 1 2.77 -30.84 19.86
N ASP A 2 3.31 -29.63 19.71
CA ASP A 2 3.80 -28.82 20.84
C ASP A 2 2.66 -28.44 21.81
N GLU A 3 2.89 -28.67 23.11
CA GLU A 3 1.92 -28.49 24.19
C GLU A 3 1.47 -27.03 24.34
N SER A 4 2.37 -26.10 24.00
CA SER A 4 2.12 -24.66 23.87
C SER A 4 1.07 -24.33 22.80
N LEU A 5 1.10 -25.04 21.66
CA LEU A 5 0.13 -24.88 20.58
C LEU A 5 -1.24 -25.41 20.99
N LEU A 6 -1.27 -26.55 21.69
CA LEU A 6 -2.50 -27.17 22.21
C LEU A 6 -3.17 -26.30 23.28
N GLN A 7 -2.41 -25.65 24.16
CA GLN A 7 -2.95 -24.67 25.12
C GLN A 7 -3.56 -23.44 24.44
N ARG A 8 -2.89 -22.89 23.42
CA ARG A 8 -3.42 -21.77 22.62
C ARG A 8 -4.68 -22.16 21.84
N ILE A 9 -4.76 -23.39 21.36
CA ILE A 9 -5.95 -23.95 20.68
C ILE A 9 -7.11 -24.15 21.67
N ARG A 10 -6.85 -24.64 22.89
CA ARG A 10 -7.87 -24.77 23.94
C ARG A 10 -8.38 -23.41 24.40
N ALA A 11 -7.51 -22.42 24.58
CA ALA A 11 -7.90 -21.05 24.90
C ALA A 11 -8.72 -20.37 23.77
N ALA A 12 -8.45 -20.72 22.50
CA ALA A 12 -9.30 -20.31 21.37
C ALA A 12 -10.59 -21.13 21.24
N GLY A 13 -10.64 -22.30 21.88
CA GLY A 13 -11.76 -23.24 21.92
C GLY A 13 -12.81 -22.92 22.98
N SER A 14 -12.42 -22.26 24.08
CA SER A 14 -13.30 -21.81 25.17
C SER A 14 -14.05 -20.52 24.83
N ARG A 15 -14.57 -20.41 23.60
CA ARG A 15 -15.63 -19.45 23.24
C ARG A 15 -16.95 -19.87 23.90
N GLU A 16 -16.94 -20.05 25.21
CA GLU A 16 -18.18 -19.97 25.98
C GLU A 16 -18.81 -18.61 25.70
N SER A 17 -20.13 -18.58 25.66
CA SER A 17 -20.97 -17.47 25.25
C SER A 17 -20.73 -16.24 26.12
N MET A 18 -19.69 -15.48 25.82
CA MET A 18 -19.44 -14.18 26.42
C MET A 18 -20.33 -13.18 25.70
N GLU A 19 -21.43 -12.82 26.36
CA GLU A 19 -22.27 -11.67 26.05
C GLU A 19 -21.74 -10.47 26.86
N PHE A 20 -21.44 -9.37 26.19
CA PHE A 20 -21.05 -8.13 26.86
C PHE A 20 -21.64 -6.91 26.16
N THR A 21 -22.00 -5.90 26.93
CA THR A 21 -22.51 -4.63 26.40
C THR A 21 -21.38 -3.62 26.31
N GLN A 22 -21.20 -3.05 25.11
CA GLN A 22 -20.22 -2.02 24.84
C GLN A 22 -20.73 -0.65 25.30
N GLN A 23 -19.93 0.08 26.08
CA GLN A 23 -20.22 1.47 26.40
C GLN A 23 -19.87 2.37 25.20
N LEU A 24 -20.78 3.28 24.86
CA LEU A 24 -20.59 4.34 23.87
C LEU A 24 -20.28 5.65 24.61
N LYS A 25 -19.01 5.87 24.97
CA LYS A 25 -18.59 7.09 25.68
C LYS A 25 -18.24 8.18 24.70
N LEU A 26 -19.07 9.21 24.61
CA LEU A 26 -18.86 10.32 23.68
C LEU A 26 -18.37 11.57 24.41
N PRO A 27 -17.41 12.32 23.82
CA PRO A 27 -17.00 13.60 24.36
C PRO A 27 -18.08 14.66 24.08
N TYR A 28 -18.59 15.27 25.13
CA TYR A 28 -19.50 16.43 25.08
C TYR A 28 -19.01 17.49 26.06
N GLY A 29 -18.63 18.66 25.55
CA GLY A 29 -17.98 19.69 26.36
C GLY A 29 -16.66 19.18 26.95
N ASP A 30 -16.44 19.42 28.24
CA ASP A 30 -15.20 19.05 28.95
C ASP A 30 -15.23 17.61 29.52
N GLY A 31 -16.26 16.82 29.21
CA GLY A 31 -16.47 15.49 29.80
C GLY A 31 -16.87 14.39 28.81
N TYR A 32 -16.81 13.15 29.28
CA TYR A 32 -17.32 11.98 28.57
C TYR A 32 -18.68 11.57 29.13
N VAL A 33 -19.64 11.35 28.24
CA VAL A 33 -20.99 10.91 28.61
C VAL A 33 -21.27 9.55 27.99
N ASP A 34 -21.84 8.64 28.77
CA ASP A 34 -22.25 7.32 28.27
C ASP A 34 -23.57 7.43 27.49
N ALA A 35 -23.44 7.49 26.16
CA ALA A 35 -24.53 7.58 25.22
C ALA A 35 -25.17 6.22 24.91
N SER A 36 -24.79 5.15 25.62
CA SER A 36 -25.40 3.81 25.44
C SER A 36 -26.91 3.82 25.70
N VAL A 37 -27.38 4.71 26.58
CA VAL A 37 -28.82 4.91 26.88
C VAL A 37 -29.64 5.38 25.68
N CYS A 38 -29.00 5.87 24.62
CA CYS A 38 -29.66 6.30 23.39
C CYS A 38 -29.83 5.15 22.37
N CYS A 39 -29.37 3.94 22.69
CA CYS A 39 -29.39 2.77 21.82
C CYS A 39 -30.18 1.61 22.45
N GLY A 40 -30.85 0.80 21.63
CA GLY A 40 -31.60 -0.38 22.05
C GLY A 40 -33.11 -0.15 22.21
N THR A 41 -33.80 -1.13 22.77
CA THR A 41 -35.26 -1.13 22.94
C THR A 41 -35.75 -0.12 23.97
N GLU A 42 -34.91 0.24 24.94
CA GLU A 42 -35.19 1.22 26.01
C GLU A 42 -34.51 2.57 25.75
N ALA A 43 -34.21 2.86 24.49
CA ALA A 43 -33.49 4.06 24.12
C ALA A 43 -34.25 5.34 24.52
N ARG A 44 -33.52 6.28 25.14
CA ARG A 44 -34.06 7.55 25.64
C ARG A 44 -33.08 8.70 25.38
N PRO A 45 -33.56 9.97 25.31
CA PRO A 45 -32.70 11.13 25.18
C PRO A 45 -31.63 11.20 26.26
N LEU A 46 -30.44 11.65 25.89
CA LEU A 46 -29.34 11.90 26.81
C LEU A 46 -29.67 13.13 27.67
N SER A 47 -29.72 12.97 28.99
CA SER A 47 -29.97 14.08 29.93
C SER A 47 -28.67 14.78 30.31
N GLY A 48 -28.74 16.10 30.57
CA GLY A 48 -27.61 16.88 31.07
C GLY A 48 -26.53 17.23 30.03
N VAL A 49 -26.79 16.99 28.74
CA VAL A 49 -25.87 17.33 27.65
C VAL A 49 -26.39 18.53 26.87
N GLY A 50 -25.58 19.59 26.80
CA GLY A 50 -25.88 20.79 25.99
C GLY A 50 -25.84 20.48 24.49
N ASN A 51 -26.48 21.33 23.69
CA ASN A 51 -26.51 21.25 22.22
C ASN A 51 -27.20 20.00 21.63
N GLN A 52 -28.06 19.34 22.40
CA GLN A 52 -29.02 18.35 21.85
C GLN A 52 -30.32 19.06 21.46
N PRO A 53 -31.03 18.61 20.39
CA PRO A 53 -32.28 19.21 19.98
C PRO A 53 -33.41 18.86 20.95
N ASN A 54 -34.35 19.79 21.17
CA ASN A 54 -35.55 19.53 21.97
C ASN A 54 -36.49 18.49 21.33
N ILE A 55 -36.41 18.35 20.00
CA ILE A 55 -37.20 17.40 19.21
C ILE A 55 -36.24 16.62 18.33
N PHE A 56 -36.12 15.32 18.57
CA PHE A 56 -35.27 14.44 17.77
C PHE A 56 -35.99 13.94 16.51
N PRO A 57 -35.25 13.69 15.41
CA PRO A 57 -35.78 12.94 14.27
C PRO A 57 -36.28 11.56 14.71
N ARG A 58 -37.34 11.05 14.05
CA ARG A 58 -37.97 9.77 14.39
C ARG A 58 -36.95 8.64 14.46
N GLY A 59 -36.91 7.95 15.60
CA GLY A 59 -36.03 6.81 15.83
C GLY A 59 -34.58 7.19 16.14
N SER A 60 -34.34 8.39 16.69
CA SER A 60 -33.06 8.81 17.22
C SER A 60 -33.25 9.54 18.55
N PHE A 61 -32.24 9.47 19.41
CA PHE A 61 -32.19 10.16 20.70
C PHE A 61 -30.83 10.81 20.97
N LEU A 62 -29.98 10.88 19.93
CA LEU A 62 -28.61 11.35 20.03
C LEU A 62 -28.17 12.03 18.73
N GLN A 63 -27.89 13.32 18.82
CA GLN A 63 -27.27 14.12 17.78
C GLN A 63 -25.76 14.17 18.03
N LEU A 64 -24.92 13.88 17.03
CA LEU A 64 -23.47 13.97 17.15
C LEU A 64 -23.00 15.44 17.27
N PRO A 65 -21.83 15.71 17.89
CA PRO A 65 -21.32 17.07 18.06
C PRO A 65 -21.16 17.84 16.75
N GLU A 66 -21.19 19.17 16.84
CA GLU A 66 -21.11 20.04 15.66
C GLU A 66 -19.81 19.91 14.85
N THR A 67 -18.75 19.40 15.47
CA THR A 67 -17.46 19.10 14.83
C THR A 67 -17.57 17.99 13.79
N VAL A 68 -18.64 17.19 13.84
CA VAL A 68 -18.91 16.12 12.89
C VAL A 68 -19.67 16.70 11.68
N GLN A 69 -18.92 17.10 10.65
CA GLN A 69 -19.46 17.78 9.47
C GLN A 69 -19.58 16.88 8.23
N SER A 70 -18.95 15.71 8.25
CA SER A 70 -18.96 14.77 7.13
C SER A 70 -19.15 13.33 7.59
N TYR A 71 -19.60 12.48 6.67
CA TYR A 71 -19.66 11.03 6.84
C TYR A 71 -18.36 10.44 7.40
N GLU A 72 -17.21 10.93 6.92
CA GLU A 72 -15.90 10.42 7.31
C GLU A 72 -15.54 10.83 8.74
N THR A 73 -15.80 12.09 9.09
CA THR A 73 -15.66 12.57 10.49
C THR A 73 -16.59 11.85 11.45
N ALA A 74 -17.83 11.53 11.04
CA ALA A 74 -18.80 10.80 11.86
C ALA A 74 -18.35 9.36 12.11
N ASN A 75 -17.84 8.71 11.07
CA ASN A 75 -17.30 7.35 11.15
C ASN A 75 -16.06 7.30 12.06
N ASN A 76 -15.13 8.25 11.93
CA ASN A 76 -13.95 8.33 12.78
C ASN A 76 -14.31 8.67 14.22
N PHE A 77 -15.26 9.58 14.42
CA PHE A 77 -15.77 9.97 15.74
C PHE A 77 -16.34 8.77 16.50
N ILE A 78 -17.21 7.97 15.86
CA ILE A 78 -17.79 6.78 16.49
C ILE A 78 -16.75 5.67 16.70
N ARG A 79 -15.80 5.49 15.78
CA ARG A 79 -14.72 4.49 15.95
C ARG A 79 -13.77 4.83 17.10
N GLY A 80 -13.42 6.10 17.27
CA GLY A 80 -12.52 6.55 18.34
C GLY A 80 -13.14 6.47 19.74
N ASN A 81 -14.47 6.44 19.82
CA ASN A 81 -15.22 6.53 21.07
C ASN A 81 -15.93 5.22 21.48
N MET A 82 -15.54 4.09 20.90
CA MET A 82 -16.02 2.76 21.27
C MET A 82 -14.85 1.84 21.66
N PRO A 83 -14.37 1.94 22.92
CA PRO A 83 -13.20 1.19 23.37
C PRO A 83 -13.52 -0.30 23.48
N GLY A 84 -12.73 -1.18 22.86
CA GLY A 84 -12.89 -2.64 23.02
C GLY A 84 -13.60 -3.37 21.88
N CYS A 85 -13.98 -2.69 20.80
CA CYS A 85 -14.22 -3.34 19.50
C CYS A 85 -13.70 -2.48 18.33
N GLU A 86 -13.08 -3.12 17.33
CA GLU A 86 -12.79 -2.49 16.04
C GLU A 86 -14.05 -2.51 15.18
N VAL A 87 -14.61 -1.35 14.83
CA VAL A 87 -15.88 -1.27 14.08
C VAL A 87 -15.62 -0.96 12.61
N LYS A 88 -16.36 -1.63 11.71
CA LYS A 88 -16.24 -1.52 10.26
C LYS A 88 -17.54 -1.06 9.62
N LEU A 89 -17.41 -0.32 8.53
CA LEU A 89 -18.56 0.04 7.71
C LEU A 89 -19.18 -1.19 7.05
N LEU A 90 -20.45 -1.46 7.33
CA LEU A 90 -21.25 -2.53 6.75
C LEU A 90 -22.11 -1.98 5.59
N GLY A 91 -21.46 -1.65 4.48
CA GLY A 91 -22.09 -1.10 3.26
C GLY A 91 -21.97 0.41 3.11
N GLY A 92 -21.98 0.90 1.86
CA GLY A 92 -21.87 2.33 1.56
C GLY A 92 -23.08 3.16 1.99
N VAL A 93 -23.00 4.47 1.80
CA VAL A 93 -24.09 5.41 2.10
C VAL A 93 -25.34 5.03 1.31
N LYS A 94 -26.41 4.66 2.00
CA LYS A 94 -27.70 4.34 1.41
C LYS A 94 -28.64 5.51 1.58
N ARG A 95 -29.40 5.82 0.53
CA ARG A 95 -30.56 6.71 0.64
C ARG A 95 -31.73 5.87 1.14
N THR A 96 -32.22 6.16 2.34
CA THR A 96 -33.41 5.51 2.90
C THR A 96 -34.55 6.53 2.97
N GLY A 97 -35.69 6.21 2.36
CA GLY A 97 -36.85 7.09 2.32
C GLY A 97 -36.61 8.41 1.57
N SER A 98 -37.30 9.46 1.98
CA SER A 98 -37.44 10.73 1.26
C SER A 98 -36.25 11.69 1.32
N ARG A 99 -35.03 11.25 1.72
CA ARG A 99 -33.68 11.87 1.47
C ARG A 99 -32.61 11.57 2.55
N LEU A 100 -32.84 10.70 3.54
CA LEU A 100 -31.84 10.45 4.59
C LEU A 100 -30.65 9.60 4.07
N GLN A 101 -29.43 10.13 4.22
CA GLN A 101 -28.20 9.37 4.00
C GLN A 101 -27.91 8.55 5.26
N SER A 102 -27.98 7.22 5.17
CA SER A 102 -27.75 6.32 6.30
C SER A 102 -26.66 5.28 6.00
N TRP A 103 -25.99 4.85 7.05
CA TRP A 103 -25.01 3.77 6.99
C TRP A 103 -24.90 3.06 8.34
N THR A 104 -24.20 1.93 8.33
CA THR A 104 -24.09 1.05 9.51
C THR A 104 -22.64 0.77 9.79
N LEU A 105 -22.22 1.00 11.04
CA LEU A 105 -20.96 0.54 11.56
C LEU A 105 -21.23 -0.74 12.36
N ALA A 106 -20.54 -1.83 12.06
CA ALA A 106 -20.71 -3.11 12.74
C ALA A 106 -19.38 -3.58 13.32
N CYS A 107 -19.39 -4.28 14.45
CA CYS A 107 -18.14 -4.79 15.02
C CYS A 107 -17.39 -5.62 13.97
N LYS A 108 -16.06 -5.59 13.91
CA LYS A 108 -15.29 -6.39 12.93
C LYS A 108 -15.59 -7.88 13.08
N CYS A 109 -15.89 -8.32 14.31
CA CYS A 109 -16.35 -9.65 14.63
C CYS A 109 -17.75 -9.99 14.09
N HIS A 110 -18.51 -8.98 13.63
CA HIS A 110 -19.77 -9.14 12.88
C HIS A 110 -19.57 -9.93 11.58
N ALA A 111 -18.36 -9.86 11.01
CA ALA A 111 -17.95 -10.61 9.82
C ALA A 111 -16.50 -11.11 9.89
N THR A 112 -16.25 -12.36 10.34
CA THR A 112 -14.86 -12.90 10.44
C THR A 112 -14.68 -14.43 10.51
N ALA A 113 -13.41 -14.86 10.33
CA ALA A 113 -12.76 -16.13 9.90
C ALA A 113 -12.94 -17.47 10.67
N LYS A 114 -12.65 -18.59 9.96
CA LYS A 114 -12.70 -20.04 10.31
C LYS A 114 -12.00 -20.39 11.65
N LYS A 115 -12.56 -21.33 12.43
CA LYS A 115 -11.84 -22.00 13.53
C LYS A 115 -10.63 -22.75 12.94
N LEU A 116 -9.47 -22.69 13.60
CA LEU A 116 -8.27 -23.41 13.18
C LEU A 116 -8.38 -24.86 13.66
N ASP A 117 -8.54 -25.81 12.74
CA ASP A 117 -8.45 -27.25 13.00
C ASP A 117 -7.03 -27.72 12.67
N PRO A 118 -6.30 -28.45 13.55
CA PRO A 118 -5.01 -29.04 13.21
C PRO A 118 -5.03 -29.86 11.91
N ASN A 119 -6.17 -30.48 11.59
CA ASN A 119 -6.36 -31.24 10.36
C ASN A 119 -6.43 -30.38 9.10
N ASP A 120 -6.70 -29.07 9.22
CA ASP A 120 -6.69 -28.10 8.11
C ASP A 120 -5.25 -27.83 7.63
N PHE A 121 -4.20 -28.26 8.34
CA PHE A 121 -2.80 -28.03 7.98
C PHE A 121 -2.14 -29.29 7.44
N LYS A 122 -1.18 -29.13 6.52
CA LYS A 122 -0.30 -30.26 6.16
C LYS A 122 0.61 -30.55 7.35
N GLU A 123 0.79 -31.83 7.66
CA GLU A 123 1.64 -32.28 8.75
C GLU A 123 3.07 -31.70 8.58
N GLY A 124 3.61 -31.09 9.64
CA GLY A 124 4.90 -30.41 9.61
C GLY A 124 4.95 -29.04 8.88
N CYS A 125 3.81 -28.49 8.44
CA CYS A 125 3.74 -27.24 7.68
C CYS A 125 2.74 -26.23 8.27
N VAL A 126 3.06 -24.94 8.20
CA VAL A 126 2.14 -23.82 8.51
C VAL A 126 1.10 -23.54 7.41
N GLY A 127 1.15 -24.27 6.29
CA GLY A 127 0.23 -24.12 5.16
C GLY A 127 -1.05 -24.94 5.31
N ARG A 128 -2.21 -24.29 5.08
CA ARG A 128 -3.51 -24.97 5.07
C ARG A 128 -3.71 -25.85 3.82
N LYS A 129 -4.28 -27.04 4.00
CA LYS A 129 -4.77 -27.93 2.94
C LYS A 129 -5.83 -27.20 2.08
N GLY A 130 -5.71 -27.28 0.77
CA GLY A 130 -6.71 -26.72 -0.17
C GLY A 130 -6.60 -25.21 -0.46
N THR A 131 -5.48 -24.56 -0.12
CA THR A 131 -5.22 -23.16 -0.52
C THR A 131 -5.22 -23.04 -2.05
N LYS A 132 -6.24 -22.39 -2.62
CA LYS A 132 -6.32 -22.12 -4.07
C LYS A 132 -5.51 -20.88 -4.43
N ILE A 133 -4.83 -20.95 -5.58
CA ILE A 133 -4.09 -19.84 -6.16
C ILE A 133 -5.08 -18.76 -6.59
N GLU A 134 -4.97 -17.54 -6.06
CA GLU A 134 -5.74 -16.40 -6.58
C GLU A 134 -5.23 -16.07 -7.98
N THR A 135 -6.12 -16.08 -8.98
CA THR A 135 -5.87 -15.37 -10.23
C THR A 135 -5.91 -13.90 -9.91
N VAL A 136 -4.73 -13.29 -9.83
CA VAL A 136 -4.56 -11.83 -9.77
C VAL A 136 -5.51 -11.21 -10.79
N LYS A 137 -6.53 -10.45 -10.33
CA LYS A 137 -7.11 -9.42 -11.17
C LYS A 137 -5.96 -8.49 -11.47
N ARG A 138 -5.42 -8.57 -12.69
CA ARG A 138 -4.58 -7.51 -13.22
C ARG A 138 -5.43 -6.25 -13.14
N SER A 139 -5.09 -5.36 -12.20
CA SER A 139 -5.25 -3.95 -12.49
C SER A 139 -4.33 -3.69 -13.67
N ASP A 140 -4.86 -3.22 -14.78
CA ASP A 140 -4.11 -2.82 -15.97
C ASP A 140 -3.24 -1.58 -15.66
N TYR A 141 -2.24 -1.77 -14.81
CA TYR A 141 -1.07 -0.91 -14.69
C TYR A 141 0.13 -1.70 -15.19
N ASP A 142 0.05 -2.11 -16.46
CA ASP A 142 1.18 -2.58 -17.25
C ASP A 142 1.96 -1.36 -17.75
N HIS A 143 2.60 -0.65 -16.81
CA HIS A 143 3.66 0.28 -17.13
C HIS A 143 4.91 -0.20 -16.40
N MET A 144 5.76 -0.89 -17.16
CA MET A 144 7.17 -1.18 -16.84
C MET A 144 7.41 -2.31 -15.82
N GLY A 145 7.68 -3.53 -16.31
CA GLY A 145 8.22 -4.59 -15.45
C GLY A 145 8.57 -5.93 -16.10
N GLY A 146 8.29 -6.15 -17.39
CA GLY A 146 8.54 -7.42 -18.08
C GLY A 146 9.41 -7.28 -19.31
N CYS A 147 10.63 -6.77 -19.17
CA CYS A 147 11.53 -6.57 -20.30
C CYS A 147 12.12 -7.88 -20.87
N ILE A 148 11.85 -8.10 -22.15
CA ILE A 148 12.84 -8.15 -23.26
C ILE A 148 13.65 -9.45 -23.47
N VAL A 149 13.85 -10.34 -22.48
CA VAL A 149 14.72 -11.52 -22.69
C VAL A 149 14.04 -12.68 -23.44
N GLU A 150 12.70 -12.78 -23.43
CA GLU A 150 12.00 -13.93 -24.03
C GLU A 150 11.67 -13.78 -25.52
N ALA A 151 11.59 -12.55 -26.03
CA ALA A 151 11.23 -12.31 -27.42
C ALA A 151 12.37 -12.63 -28.40
N THR A 152 13.64 -12.46 -27.96
CA THR A 152 14.84 -12.73 -28.75
C THR A 152 15.16 -14.24 -28.83
N GLU A 153 14.89 -15.02 -27.79
CA GLU A 153 15.10 -16.49 -27.82
C GLU A 153 14.02 -17.22 -28.64
N ALA A 154 12.78 -16.73 -28.64
CA ALA A 154 11.67 -17.38 -29.35
C ALA A 154 11.77 -17.30 -30.89
N LYS A 155 12.43 -16.28 -31.46
CA LYS A 155 12.58 -16.13 -32.92
C LYS A 155 13.75 -16.92 -33.51
N ARG A 156 14.81 -17.20 -32.74
CA ARG A 156 15.90 -18.11 -33.20
C ARG A 156 15.45 -19.57 -33.32
N ALA A 157 14.49 -20.00 -32.51
CA ALA A 157 13.95 -21.37 -32.57
C ALA A 157 12.99 -21.60 -33.75
N LYS A 158 12.35 -20.54 -34.29
CA LYS A 158 11.36 -20.67 -35.38
C LYS A 158 11.98 -20.77 -36.79
N LYS A 159 13.28 -20.51 -36.96
CA LYS A 159 13.95 -20.57 -38.28
C LYS A 159 14.53 -21.94 -38.64
N LYS A 160 14.37 -22.98 -37.80
CA LYS A 160 14.97 -24.32 -38.01
C LYS A 160 13.98 -25.50 -38.15
N LYS A 161 12.67 -25.27 -38.24
CA LYS A 161 11.70 -26.35 -38.52
C LYS A 161 10.85 -26.02 -39.74
N GLY A 162 11.47 -26.18 -40.91
CA GLY A 162 10.76 -26.46 -42.15
C GLY A 162 10.86 -27.96 -42.45
N LYS A 163 9.73 -28.55 -42.86
CA LYS A 163 9.48 -29.92 -43.34
C LYS A 163 9.12 -30.99 -42.30
N GLN A 164 8.11 -31.78 -42.70
CA GLN A 164 7.36 -32.84 -42.02
C GLN A 164 6.32 -32.29 -41.02
N GLY A 165 5.02 -32.51 -41.17
CA GLY A 165 4.30 -33.67 -41.67
C GLY A 165 3.18 -33.94 -40.65
N SER A 166 2.00 -34.31 -41.11
CA SER A 166 0.73 -34.33 -40.39
C SER A 166 0.65 -35.13 -39.08
N GLN A 167 -0.32 -34.69 -38.26
CA GLN A 167 -1.06 -35.42 -37.22
C GLN A 167 -0.41 -35.64 -35.84
N ASP A 168 -1.30 -35.64 -34.84
CA ASP A 168 -1.15 -35.89 -33.41
C ASP A 168 -0.68 -34.75 -32.51
N SER A 169 -1.67 -33.97 -32.06
CA SER A 169 -1.60 -33.03 -30.96
C SER A 169 -1.52 -33.77 -29.61
N ALA A 170 -0.32 -34.25 -29.25
CA ALA A 170 0.04 -34.57 -27.88
C ALA A 170 0.73 -33.35 -27.24
N SER A 171 0.03 -32.71 -26.31
CA SER A 171 0.49 -31.52 -25.59
C SER A 171 1.69 -31.82 -24.68
N LEU A 172 2.87 -31.31 -25.02
CA LEU A 172 4.03 -31.25 -24.14
C LEU A 172 3.85 -30.18 -23.04
N PRO A 173 4.42 -30.39 -21.83
CA PRO A 173 4.07 -29.60 -20.64
C PRO A 173 4.73 -28.21 -20.65
N ILE A 174 3.89 -27.19 -20.49
CA ILE A 174 4.27 -25.80 -20.27
C ILE A 174 5.05 -25.70 -18.95
N ARG A 175 6.34 -25.36 -19.03
CA ARG A 175 7.18 -24.99 -17.88
C ARG A 175 6.69 -23.65 -17.31
N LYS A 176 5.78 -23.72 -16.33
CA LYS A 176 5.25 -22.53 -15.64
C LYS A 176 6.36 -21.90 -14.79
N LYS A 177 6.70 -20.64 -15.08
CA LYS A 177 7.50 -19.79 -14.18
C LYS A 177 6.86 -19.77 -12.79
N ALA A 178 7.66 -19.98 -11.75
CA ALA A 178 7.20 -19.94 -10.37
C ALA A 178 6.63 -18.55 -10.05
N LYS A 179 5.30 -18.50 -9.83
CA LYS A 179 4.61 -17.30 -9.35
C LYS A 179 5.04 -17.05 -7.90
N VAL A 180 5.42 -15.82 -7.59
CA VAL A 180 5.69 -15.39 -6.22
C VAL A 180 4.40 -15.54 -5.40
N GLU A 181 4.44 -16.46 -4.45
CA GLU A 181 3.33 -16.85 -3.58
C GLU A 181 3.05 -15.71 -2.58
N ARG A 182 1.98 -14.94 -2.81
CA ARG A 182 1.41 -14.10 -1.74
C ARG A 182 0.32 -14.89 -1.05
N ASN A 183 0.64 -15.41 0.14
CA ASN A 183 -0.31 -16.08 1.01
C ASN A 183 -1.27 -15.03 1.60
N ARG A 184 -2.56 -15.10 1.22
CA ARG A 184 -3.61 -14.36 1.91
C ARG A 184 -4.44 -15.33 2.75
N THR A 185 -4.51 -15.10 4.05
CA THR A 185 -5.39 -15.85 4.94
C THR A 185 -6.85 -15.52 4.60
N GLY A 186 -7.54 -16.44 3.93
CA GLY A 186 -8.95 -16.26 3.58
C GLY A 186 -9.82 -16.05 4.82
N THR A 187 -10.66 -15.01 4.82
CA THR A 187 -11.68 -14.78 5.85
C THR A 187 -12.90 -15.67 5.58
N PHE A 188 -13.24 -16.58 6.50
CA PHE A 188 -14.39 -17.52 6.41
C PHE A 188 -15.51 -17.20 7.44
N ARG A 189 -16.77 -17.23 7.02
CA ARG A 189 -17.97 -16.78 7.76
C ARG A 189 -18.58 -17.90 8.64
N PRO A 190 -19.18 -17.61 9.81
CA PRO A 190 -20.05 -18.57 10.51
C PRO A 190 -21.25 -18.94 9.62
N ARG A 191 -21.53 -20.25 9.46
CA ARG A 191 -22.65 -20.76 8.65
C ARG A 191 -24.00 -20.23 9.16
N GLU A 192 -24.13 -20.07 10.48
CA GLU A 192 -25.36 -19.65 11.13
C GLU A 192 -25.32 -18.19 11.58
N LYS A 193 -26.48 -17.52 11.55
CA LYS A 193 -26.61 -16.11 11.95
C LYS A 193 -26.41 -15.90 13.46
N ASN A 194 -26.69 -16.92 14.28
CA ASN A 194 -26.72 -16.83 15.75
C ASN A 194 -25.32 -16.75 16.38
N ASN A 195 -24.28 -17.22 15.69
CA ASN A 195 -22.89 -17.15 16.17
C ASN A 195 -22.15 -15.87 15.73
N ARG A 196 -22.89 -14.84 15.31
CA ARG A 196 -22.32 -13.55 14.87
C ARG A 196 -22.48 -12.53 15.99
N CYS A 197 -21.48 -11.68 16.13
CA CYS A 197 -21.64 -10.47 16.93
C CYS A 197 -22.79 -9.64 16.35
N MET A 198 -23.77 -9.28 17.18
CA MET A 198 -24.95 -8.53 16.76
C MET A 198 -24.76 -7.02 16.84
N MET A 199 -23.65 -6.57 17.44
CA MET A 199 -23.32 -5.16 17.61
C MET A 199 -23.26 -4.42 16.28
N LYS A 200 -24.08 -3.36 16.20
CA LYS A 200 -24.19 -2.43 15.08
C LYS A 200 -24.62 -1.06 15.58
N VAL A 201 -23.97 -0.02 15.09
CA VAL A 201 -24.36 1.36 15.26
C VAL A 201 -24.87 1.90 13.93
N HIS A 202 -26.10 2.37 13.92
CA HIS A 202 -26.75 2.96 12.75
C HIS A 202 -26.66 4.47 12.83
N ILE A 203 -26.07 5.09 11.80
CA ILE A 203 -25.87 6.54 11.73
C ILE A 203 -26.58 7.06 10.48
N PHE A 204 -27.20 8.23 10.59
CA PHE A 204 -27.80 8.90 9.45
C PHE A 204 -27.65 10.41 9.54
N GLN A 205 -27.65 11.05 8.37
CA GLN A 205 -27.77 12.50 8.25
C GLN A 205 -29.23 12.89 8.09
N ASN A 206 -29.69 13.81 8.93
CA ASN A 206 -31.00 14.41 8.78
C ASN A 206 -30.96 15.52 7.71
N THR A 207 -31.97 15.57 6.87
CA THR A 207 -31.97 16.44 5.68
C THR A 207 -32.34 17.88 5.99
N SER A 208 -33.06 18.10 7.10
CA SER A 208 -33.55 19.42 7.49
C SER A 208 -32.46 20.27 8.14
N ASP A 209 -31.59 19.67 8.95
CA ASP A 209 -30.54 20.37 9.71
C ASP A 209 -29.13 20.01 9.23
N GLN A 210 -28.99 19.06 8.29
CA GLN A 210 -27.71 18.52 7.83
C GLN A 210 -26.82 17.91 8.93
N ARG A 211 -27.38 17.63 10.11
CA ARG A 211 -26.67 17.06 11.27
C ARG A 211 -26.73 15.54 11.26
N TYR A 212 -25.78 14.92 11.97
CA TYR A 212 -25.67 13.47 12.08
C TYR A 212 -26.27 12.95 13.39
N TYR A 213 -26.99 11.85 13.28
CA TYR A 213 -27.75 11.26 14.36
C TYR A 213 -27.48 9.76 14.46
N VAL A 214 -27.51 9.24 15.68
CA VAL A 214 -27.47 7.79 15.95
C VAL A 214 -28.89 7.27 16.08
N ARG A 215 -29.24 6.21 15.35
CA ARG A 215 -30.57 5.60 15.47
C ARG A 215 -30.69 4.80 16.75
N SER A 216 -31.88 4.83 17.34
CA SER A 216 -32.23 4.08 18.54
C SER A 216 -32.20 2.56 18.33
N ASP A 217 -32.38 2.08 17.10
CA ASP A 217 -32.26 0.64 16.77
C ASP A 217 -30.81 0.14 16.65
N SER A 218 -29.83 0.98 17.02
CA SER A 218 -28.45 0.55 17.23
C SER A 218 -28.37 -0.46 18.36
N ASN A 219 -27.57 -1.51 18.18
CA ASN A 219 -27.34 -2.56 19.16
C ASN A 219 -25.87 -2.51 19.61
N LEU A 220 -25.63 -2.36 20.90
CA LEU A 220 -24.28 -2.32 21.50
C LEU A 220 -23.86 -3.66 22.15
N ILE A 221 -24.70 -4.70 22.03
CA ILE A 221 -24.46 -6.01 22.60
C ILE A 221 -23.56 -6.83 21.67
N HIS A 222 -22.43 -7.27 22.22
CA HIS A 222 -21.49 -8.16 21.57
C HIS A 222 -21.73 -9.60 21.99
N ASN A 223 -21.66 -10.51 21.02
CA ASN A 223 -21.78 -11.95 21.22
C ASN A 223 -20.71 -12.70 20.44
N GLY A 224 -20.16 -13.76 21.03
CA GLY A 224 -19.26 -14.71 20.35
C GLY A 224 -17.79 -14.28 20.24
N HIS A 225 -17.37 -13.25 20.98
CA HIS A 225 -15.97 -12.87 21.18
C HIS A 225 -15.78 -12.13 22.50
N PRO A 226 -14.58 -12.15 23.12
CA PRO A 226 -14.27 -11.31 24.27
C PRO A 226 -14.06 -9.83 23.84
N PRO A 227 -14.10 -8.88 24.80
CA PRO A 227 -13.68 -7.50 24.57
C PRO A 227 -12.24 -7.45 24.05
N LEU A 228 -11.96 -6.57 23.08
CA LEU A 228 -10.60 -6.36 22.61
C LEU A 228 -9.82 -5.52 23.64
N PRO A 229 -8.56 -5.86 23.95
CA PRO A 229 -7.73 -4.98 24.76
C PRO A 229 -7.49 -3.67 24.00
N ALA A 230 -7.26 -2.57 24.74
CA ALA A 230 -7.05 -1.25 24.15
C ALA A 230 -5.91 -1.26 23.09
N SER A 231 -4.84 -2.03 23.35
CA SER A 231 -3.70 -2.23 22.44
C SER A 231 -4.07 -2.88 21.09
N ALA A 232 -5.15 -3.65 21.02
CA ALA A 232 -5.60 -4.27 19.76
C ALA A 232 -6.32 -3.30 18.81
N THR A 233 -6.57 -2.06 19.26
CA THR A 233 -7.18 -1.01 18.44
C THR A 233 -6.16 -0.47 17.47
N LYS A 234 -6.48 -0.42 16.17
CA LYS A 234 -5.57 0.10 15.16
C LYS A 234 -5.69 1.61 15.04
N LYS A 235 -4.60 2.32 15.26
CA LYS A 235 -4.54 3.76 15.01
C LYS A 235 -4.42 4.05 13.50
N SER A 236 -5.16 5.06 13.07
CA SER A 236 -5.17 5.56 11.69
C SER A 236 -4.04 6.57 11.45
N SER A 237 -3.68 6.83 10.19
CA SER A 237 -2.64 7.83 9.86
C SER A 237 -3.00 9.26 10.27
N SER A 238 -4.29 9.56 10.47
CA SER A 238 -4.76 10.86 10.97
C SER A 238 -4.50 11.06 12.47
N GLU A 239 -4.20 10.01 13.21
CA GLU A 239 -3.88 10.08 14.64
C GLU A 239 -2.37 10.32 14.88
N LEU A 240 -1.56 10.42 13.83
CA LEU A 240 -0.15 10.79 13.93
C LEU A 240 -0.04 12.30 14.19
N THR A 241 0.69 12.66 15.26
CA THR A 241 0.97 14.06 15.59
C THR A 241 2.03 14.66 14.66
N ALA A 242 2.19 15.98 14.65
CA ALA A 242 3.24 16.65 13.88
C ALA A 242 4.65 16.16 14.29
N ASP A 243 4.85 15.91 15.59
CA ASP A 243 6.10 15.38 16.13
C ASP A 243 6.35 13.94 15.67
N ASP A 244 5.29 13.11 15.61
CA ASP A 244 5.40 11.75 15.06
C ASP A 244 5.81 11.78 13.58
N ILE A 245 5.27 12.72 12.81
CA ILE A 245 5.61 12.88 11.38
C ILE A 245 7.09 13.28 11.24
N GLN A 246 7.58 14.24 12.02
CA GLN A 246 8.99 14.64 11.99
C GLN A 246 9.91 13.46 12.36
N LEU A 247 9.52 12.66 13.35
CA LEU A 247 10.27 11.47 13.74
C LEU A 247 10.29 10.41 12.62
N ILE A 248 9.14 10.17 11.97
CA ILE A 248 9.03 9.26 10.83
C ILE A 248 10.00 9.70 9.73
N GLU A 249 10.06 10.99 9.41
CA GLU A 249 10.98 11.52 8.40
C GLU A 249 12.45 11.37 8.79
N LEU A 250 12.80 11.65 10.04
CA LEU A 250 14.17 11.56 10.53
C LEU A 250 14.72 10.12 10.50
N LEU A 251 13.83 9.15 10.72
CA LEU A 251 14.13 7.72 10.74
C LEU A 251 14.02 7.07 9.35
N ASN A 252 13.41 7.77 8.39
CA ASN A 252 13.27 7.29 7.03
C ASN A 252 14.65 7.02 6.40
N GLY A 253 14.81 5.84 5.80
CA GLY A 253 16.09 5.39 5.21
C GLY A 253 17.14 4.88 6.20
N LYS A 254 16.97 5.13 7.52
CA LYS A 254 17.88 4.59 8.56
C LYS A 254 17.39 3.26 9.13
N ILE A 255 16.08 3.15 9.35
CA ILE A 255 15.45 1.94 9.89
C ILE A 255 14.17 1.60 9.11
N GLY A 256 13.74 0.34 9.18
CA GLY A 256 12.56 -0.14 8.45
C GLY A 256 11.24 0.36 9.04
N PRO A 257 10.14 0.40 8.24
CA PRO A 257 8.82 0.86 8.70
C PRO A 257 8.25 0.13 9.92
N GLN A 258 8.64 -1.12 10.13
CA GLN A 258 8.25 -1.88 11.33
C GLN A 258 8.93 -1.36 12.59
N SER A 259 10.22 -1.05 12.53
CA SER A 259 10.95 -0.47 13.66
C SER A 259 10.44 0.93 13.97
N ILE A 260 10.13 1.73 12.95
CA ILE A 260 9.52 3.05 13.13
C ILE A 260 8.16 2.94 13.83
N ALA A 261 7.32 1.99 13.41
CA ALA A 261 6.02 1.74 14.05
C ALA A 261 6.18 1.37 15.54
N ASN A 262 7.16 0.53 15.88
CA ASN A 262 7.43 0.16 17.27
C ASN A 262 7.85 1.39 18.10
N VAL A 263 8.78 2.20 17.59
CA VAL A 263 9.24 3.43 18.29
C VAL A 263 8.09 4.41 18.53
N ILE A 264 7.20 4.57 17.54
CA ILE A 264 6.03 5.44 17.71
C ILE A 264 5.07 4.83 18.73
N ASN A 265 4.80 3.52 18.65
CA ASN A 265 3.90 2.86 19.61
C ASN A 265 4.45 2.91 21.05
N GLU A 266 5.77 2.87 21.25
CA GLU A 266 6.40 3.04 22.57
C GLU A 266 6.27 4.47 23.12
N ARG A 267 6.20 5.49 22.25
CA ARG A 267 5.98 6.89 22.65
C ARG A 267 4.53 7.21 23.00
N HIS A 268 3.59 6.38 22.56
CA HIS A 268 2.16 6.56 22.83
C HIS A 268 1.76 5.68 24.03
N ASP A 269 0.81 6.15 24.85
CA ASP A 269 0.41 5.51 26.13
C ASP A 269 -0.36 4.18 26.00
N GLY A 270 -0.02 3.33 25.02
CA GLY A 270 -0.58 1.98 24.85
C GLY A 270 -2.04 1.92 24.38
N ALA A 271 -2.71 3.06 24.19
CA ALA A 271 -4.08 3.14 23.66
C ALA A 271 -4.10 2.90 22.14
N GLY A 272 -3.93 1.65 21.72
CA GLY A 272 -3.92 1.24 20.31
C GLY A 272 -2.56 1.33 19.63
N GLU A 273 -2.43 0.70 18.47
CA GLU A 273 -1.17 0.51 17.74
C GLU A 273 -1.23 1.07 16.32
N PHE A 274 -0.20 1.82 15.94
CA PHE A 274 0.13 2.10 14.54
C PHE A 274 0.77 0.87 13.92
N LEU A 275 0.24 0.46 12.76
CA LEU A 275 0.83 -0.63 11.99
C LEU A 275 1.95 -0.11 11.09
N SER A 276 2.92 -0.97 10.77
CA SER A 276 3.94 -0.69 9.78
C SER A 276 3.38 -0.32 8.41
N THR A 277 2.21 -0.83 8.05
CA THR A 277 1.49 -0.44 6.82
C THR A 277 1.03 1.02 6.87
N THR A 278 0.62 1.52 8.04
CA THR A 278 0.23 2.92 8.24
C THR A 278 1.45 3.82 8.05
N ILE A 279 2.58 3.46 8.66
CA ILE A 279 3.85 4.18 8.50
C ILE A 279 4.32 4.18 7.05
N TYR A 280 4.27 3.02 6.37
CA TYR A 280 4.64 2.91 4.97
C TYR A 280 3.77 3.81 4.07
N SER A 281 2.45 3.83 4.31
CA SER A 281 1.54 4.72 3.56
C SER A 281 1.88 6.18 3.78
N LYS A 282 2.21 6.58 5.01
CA LYS A 282 2.55 7.96 5.33
C LYS A 282 3.91 8.36 4.76
N LEU A 283 4.91 7.48 4.81
CA LEU A 283 6.20 7.69 4.15
C LEU A 283 6.05 7.95 2.65
N ARG A 284 5.20 7.16 1.98
CA ARG A 284 4.94 7.33 0.55
C ARG A 284 4.23 8.66 0.24
N GLU A 285 3.33 9.09 1.11
CA GLU A 285 2.67 10.38 1.00
C GLU A 285 3.68 11.54 1.13
N LEU A 286 4.57 11.47 2.12
CA LEU A 286 5.63 12.45 2.35
C LEU A 286 6.64 12.49 1.19
N GLU A 287 7.04 11.33 0.68
CA GLU A 287 7.91 11.23 -0.50
C GLU A 287 7.26 11.87 -1.73
N ARG A 288 5.96 11.66 -1.92
CA ARG A 288 5.20 12.30 -3.02
C ARG A 288 5.17 13.82 -2.88
N LEU A 289 5.04 14.35 -1.66
CA LEU A 289 5.10 15.79 -1.42
C LEU A 289 6.48 16.37 -1.77
N LYS A 290 7.55 15.69 -1.34
CA LYS A 290 8.92 16.05 -1.71
C LYS A 290 9.17 15.98 -3.22
N ASP A 291 8.60 15.00 -3.89
CA ASP A 291 8.68 14.89 -5.34
C ASP A 291 7.96 16.07 -6.03
N LEU A 292 6.77 16.43 -5.55
CA LEU A 292 6.03 17.58 -6.08
C LEU A 292 6.80 18.90 -5.90
N GLU A 293 7.45 19.11 -4.76
CA GLU A 293 8.33 20.27 -4.51
C GLU A 293 9.48 20.35 -5.52
N LYS A 294 10.02 19.19 -5.94
CA LYS A 294 11.06 19.10 -6.97
C LYS A 294 10.51 19.25 -8.40
N GLY A 295 9.21 19.51 -8.56
CA GLY A 295 8.54 19.54 -9.87
C GLY A 295 8.38 18.17 -10.51
N ILE A 296 8.40 17.09 -9.70
CA ILE A 296 8.26 15.71 -10.14
C ILE A 296 6.81 15.28 -9.94
N SER A 297 6.10 15.13 -11.07
CA SER A 297 4.69 14.78 -11.06
C SER A 297 4.44 13.31 -11.39
N SER A 298 3.25 12.81 -11.06
CA SER A 298 2.89 11.40 -11.23
C SER A 298 2.80 10.96 -12.69
N ASP A 299 2.44 11.87 -13.58
CA ASP A 299 2.32 11.70 -15.04
C ASP A 299 3.68 11.56 -15.74
N MET A 300 4.77 12.01 -15.11
CA MET A 300 6.12 11.86 -15.65
C MET A 300 6.54 10.39 -15.70
N SER A 301 7.23 10.04 -16.79
CA SER A 301 7.85 8.73 -16.98
C SER A 301 8.97 8.50 -15.96
N VAL A 302 9.32 7.22 -15.71
CA VAL A 302 10.44 6.87 -14.82
C VAL A 302 11.74 7.55 -15.24
N ALA A 303 11.98 7.68 -16.55
CA ALA A 303 13.15 8.37 -17.10
C ALA A 303 13.16 9.86 -16.73
N GLU A 304 12.05 10.56 -16.94
CA GLU A 304 11.94 12.00 -16.61
C GLU A 304 12.05 12.24 -15.11
N LYS A 305 11.41 11.40 -14.29
CA LYS A 305 11.54 11.44 -12.83
C LYS A 305 13.00 11.27 -12.41
N THR A 306 13.73 10.34 -13.03
CA THR A 306 15.14 10.10 -12.74
C THR A 306 16.00 11.31 -13.09
N LEU A 307 15.80 11.91 -14.27
CA LEU A 307 16.54 13.11 -14.68
C LEU A 307 16.26 14.30 -13.75
N LYS A 308 15.00 14.50 -13.34
CA LYS A 308 14.67 15.55 -12.36
C LYS A 308 15.31 15.33 -11.00
N HIS A 309 15.37 14.09 -10.54
CA HIS A 309 16.09 13.75 -9.31
C HIS A 309 17.56 14.13 -9.40
N LEU A 310 18.22 13.84 -10.54
CA LEU A 310 19.63 14.20 -10.75
C LEU A 310 19.85 15.71 -10.86
N GLU A 311 18.94 16.43 -11.52
CA GLU A 311 18.95 17.90 -11.59
C GLU A 311 18.86 18.52 -10.19
N HIS A 312 17.90 18.06 -9.38
CA HIS A 312 17.70 18.58 -8.02
C HIS A 312 18.82 18.16 -7.05
N ALA A 313 19.37 16.96 -7.20
CA ALA A 313 20.52 16.50 -6.41
C ALA A 313 21.85 17.16 -6.83
N ASN A 314 21.83 17.99 -7.89
CA ASN A 314 23.01 18.65 -8.44
C ASN A 314 24.14 17.68 -8.80
N ILE A 315 23.77 16.52 -9.34
CA ILE A 315 24.71 15.48 -9.77
C ILE A 315 25.04 15.68 -11.24
N SER A 316 26.33 15.68 -11.56
CA SER A 316 26.79 15.72 -12.94
C SER A 316 26.34 14.46 -13.67
N HIS A 317 25.58 14.62 -14.76
CA HIS A 317 25.06 13.50 -15.52
C HIS A 317 25.10 13.75 -17.02
N PHE A 318 25.22 12.67 -17.78
CA PHE A 318 25.08 12.66 -19.22
C PHE A 318 24.13 11.55 -19.64
N TYR A 319 23.37 11.78 -20.70
CA TYR A 319 22.47 10.78 -21.22
C TYR A 319 22.34 10.84 -22.73
N VAL A 320 22.05 9.69 -23.32
CA VAL A 320 21.74 9.54 -24.75
C VAL A 320 20.28 9.17 -24.88
N MET A 321 19.59 9.90 -25.76
CA MET A 321 18.17 9.73 -26.02
C MET A 321 17.94 9.57 -27.52
N ASP A 322 17.00 8.69 -27.86
CA ASP A 322 16.43 8.62 -29.19
C ASP A 322 15.19 9.53 -29.23
N ASP A 323 15.31 10.65 -29.95
CA ASP A 323 14.25 11.61 -30.20
C ASP A 323 13.73 11.42 -31.62
N PRO A 324 12.42 11.17 -31.84
CA PRO A 324 11.86 10.97 -33.17
C PRO A 324 12.11 12.13 -34.15
N LEU A 325 12.25 13.36 -33.64
CA LEU A 325 12.43 14.56 -34.47
C LEU A 325 13.91 14.88 -34.70
N LEU A 326 14.75 14.63 -33.68
CA LEU A 326 16.17 15.03 -33.71
C LEU A 326 17.12 13.87 -33.99
N GLY A 327 16.62 12.64 -33.95
CA GLY A 327 17.39 11.40 -33.95
C GLY A 327 18.08 11.15 -32.61
N LEU A 328 19.22 10.48 -32.67
CA LEU A 328 20.04 10.22 -31.48
C LEU A 328 20.72 11.51 -31.01
N VAL A 329 20.38 11.93 -29.80
CA VAL A 329 20.91 13.13 -29.15
C VAL A 329 21.58 12.78 -27.84
N MET A 330 22.65 13.50 -27.55
CA MET A 330 23.39 13.43 -26.30
C MET A 330 23.17 14.71 -25.54
N HIS A 331 22.76 14.56 -24.29
CA HIS A 331 22.61 15.64 -23.34
C HIS A 331 23.72 15.54 -22.30
N SER A 332 24.41 16.65 -22.06
CA SER A 332 25.39 16.78 -20.99
C SER A 332 24.93 17.86 -20.02
N ARG A 333 24.88 17.48 -18.74
CA ARG A 333 24.51 18.35 -17.61
C ARG A 333 25.65 18.30 -16.57
N PRO A 334 26.81 18.91 -16.87
CA PRO A 334 27.86 19.08 -15.89
C PRO A 334 27.40 20.03 -14.78
N ARG A 335 27.76 19.73 -13.53
CA ARG A 335 27.50 20.61 -12.40
C ARG A 335 28.15 21.98 -12.64
N GLY A 336 27.38 23.06 -12.49
CA GLY A 336 27.87 24.44 -12.58
C GLY A 336 28.17 24.96 -14.00
N ARG A 337 27.86 24.19 -15.06
CA ARG A 337 27.98 24.64 -16.46
C ARG A 337 26.63 24.58 -17.17
N PRO A 338 26.44 25.40 -18.23
CA PRO A 338 25.22 25.32 -19.03
C PRO A 338 25.02 23.92 -19.62
N PRO A 339 23.78 23.42 -19.67
CA PRO A 339 23.49 22.17 -20.36
C PRO A 339 23.82 22.29 -21.84
N SER A 340 24.37 21.23 -22.42
CA SER A 340 24.65 21.14 -23.86
C SER A 340 23.90 19.96 -24.47
N VAL A 341 23.35 20.16 -25.67
CA VAL A 341 22.70 19.12 -26.46
C VAL A 341 23.43 19.01 -27.79
N ASN A 342 23.96 17.81 -28.08
CA ASN A 342 24.69 17.54 -29.31
C ASN A 342 24.10 16.32 -30.02
N LYS A 343 24.14 16.28 -31.35
CA LYS A 343 23.82 15.05 -32.08
C LYS A 343 24.84 13.98 -31.72
N PHE A 344 24.35 12.78 -31.41
CA PHE A 344 25.22 11.65 -31.10
C PHE A 344 25.76 11.05 -32.40
N VAL A 345 27.08 11.09 -32.58
CA VAL A 345 27.74 10.53 -33.76
C VAL A 345 27.89 9.02 -33.56
N CYS A 346 27.22 8.23 -34.39
CA CYS A 346 27.30 6.78 -34.37
C CYS A 346 27.21 6.19 -35.78
N SER A 347 27.61 4.92 -35.92
CA SER A 347 27.48 4.18 -37.18
C SER A 347 26.01 3.96 -37.54
N ASP A 348 25.74 3.80 -38.84
CA ASP A 348 24.38 3.54 -39.32
C ASP A 348 23.83 2.20 -38.82
N GLU A 349 24.72 1.25 -38.50
CA GLU A 349 24.33 0.00 -37.84
C GLU A 349 23.68 0.25 -36.48
N VAL A 350 24.24 1.13 -35.64
CA VAL A 350 23.67 1.48 -34.33
C VAL A 350 22.33 2.19 -34.50
N LYS A 351 22.22 3.12 -35.47
CA LYS A 351 20.94 3.79 -35.76
C LYS A 351 19.86 2.79 -36.16
N ASN A 352 20.21 1.84 -37.03
CA ASN A 352 19.30 0.78 -37.46
C ASN A 352 18.89 -0.13 -36.28
N GLN A 353 19.83 -0.46 -35.38
CA GLN A 353 19.52 -1.22 -34.16
C GLN A 353 18.54 -0.47 -33.25
N VAL A 354 18.70 0.84 -33.05
CA VAL A 354 17.78 1.66 -32.25
C VAL A 354 16.41 1.77 -32.92
N SER A 355 16.36 1.96 -34.25
CA SER A 355 15.09 1.98 -35.00
C SER A 355 14.35 0.63 -34.91
N ASN A 356 15.10 -0.48 -35.00
CA ASN A 356 14.53 -1.81 -34.80
C ASN A 356 14.02 -1.98 -33.37
N LEU A 357 14.77 -1.51 -32.36
CA LEU A 357 14.36 -1.54 -30.96
C LEU A 357 13.03 -0.80 -30.75
N ARG A 358 12.86 0.37 -31.38
CA ARG A 358 11.62 1.15 -31.33
C ARG A 358 10.43 0.38 -31.89
N THR A 359 10.64 -0.30 -33.02
CA THR A 359 9.61 -1.14 -33.68
C THR A 359 9.28 -2.37 -32.83
N GLU A 360 10.30 -3.04 -32.30
CA GLU A 360 10.16 -4.25 -31.48
C GLU A 360 9.46 -3.98 -30.15
N LEU A 361 9.70 -2.83 -29.54
CA LEU A 361 9.07 -2.41 -28.28
C LEU A 361 7.68 -1.78 -28.48
N GLY A 362 7.25 -1.55 -29.73
CA GLY A 362 5.95 -0.99 -30.05
C GLY A 362 5.74 0.42 -29.50
N PHE A 363 6.80 1.23 -29.46
CA PHE A 363 6.69 2.62 -29.01
C PHE A 363 6.03 3.50 -30.06
N ASN A 364 5.16 4.41 -29.62
CA ASN A 364 4.53 5.41 -30.49
C ASN A 364 5.58 6.30 -31.16
N GLU A 365 5.24 6.84 -32.33
CA GLU A 365 6.13 7.70 -33.12
C GLU A 365 6.58 8.97 -32.37
N GLY A 366 5.79 9.48 -31.43
CA GLY A 366 6.15 10.65 -30.61
C GLY A 366 6.96 10.33 -29.34
N THR A 367 7.18 9.06 -29.01
CA THR A 367 7.81 8.67 -27.73
C THR A 367 9.32 8.87 -27.80
N LYS A 368 9.90 9.56 -26.81
CA LYS A 368 11.36 9.64 -26.63
C LYS A 368 11.86 8.47 -25.79
N ILE A 369 13.02 7.92 -26.15
CA ILE A 369 13.58 6.75 -25.47
C ILE A 369 14.92 7.11 -24.85
N LEU A 370 15.04 7.00 -23.53
CA LEU A 370 16.32 7.11 -22.83
C LEU A 370 17.12 5.81 -23.03
N LEU A 371 18.23 5.89 -23.75
CA LEU A 371 19.06 4.72 -24.11
C LEU A 371 20.19 4.49 -23.12
N LEU A 372 20.83 5.58 -22.69
CA LEU A 372 21.97 5.54 -21.78
C LEU A 372 21.85 6.68 -20.79
N LEU A 373 22.13 6.38 -19.52
CA LEU A 373 22.28 7.36 -18.46
C LEU A 373 23.56 7.04 -17.71
N SER A 374 24.39 8.05 -17.53
CA SER A 374 25.59 7.98 -16.71
C SER A 374 25.66 9.21 -15.83
N LEU A 375 26.15 9.01 -14.61
CA LEU A 375 26.16 10.00 -13.56
C LEU A 375 27.43 9.84 -12.75
N ALA A 376 27.96 10.96 -12.28
CA ALA A 376 29.15 11.00 -11.45
C ALA A 376 29.01 12.10 -10.40
N THR A 377 29.40 11.78 -9.16
CA THR A 377 29.53 12.79 -8.11
C THR A 377 30.85 13.56 -8.30
N ASP A 378 30.95 14.74 -7.70
CA ASP A 378 32.18 15.55 -7.78
C ASP A 378 33.39 14.80 -7.23
N GLU A 379 33.18 13.99 -6.19
CA GLU A 379 34.22 13.14 -5.61
C GLU A 379 34.71 12.09 -6.61
N MET A 380 33.78 11.42 -7.31
CA MET A 380 34.14 10.47 -8.38
C MET A 380 34.91 11.17 -9.50
N ILE A 381 34.45 12.34 -9.96
CA ILE A 381 35.13 13.11 -11.01
C ILE A 381 36.52 13.51 -10.55
N ARG A 382 36.67 13.98 -9.30
CA ARG A 382 37.95 14.37 -8.73
C ARG A 382 38.92 13.19 -8.64
N LEU A 383 38.45 12.03 -8.19
CA LEU A 383 39.26 10.80 -8.13
C LEU A 383 39.71 10.37 -9.53
N VAL A 384 38.81 10.36 -10.52
CA VAL A 384 39.14 10.04 -11.93
C VAL A 384 40.17 10.99 -12.50
N THR A 385 40.04 12.28 -12.20
CA THR A 385 40.95 13.31 -12.70
C THR A 385 42.31 13.27 -12.00
N ALA A 386 42.34 12.95 -10.70
CA ALA A 386 43.56 12.94 -9.89
C ALA A 386 44.44 11.71 -10.16
N TYR A 387 43.84 10.56 -10.44
CA TYR A 387 44.56 9.27 -10.55
C TYR A 387 44.08 8.42 -11.73
N PRO A 388 44.11 8.93 -12.98
CA PRO A 388 43.53 8.23 -14.14
C PRO A 388 44.14 6.83 -14.37
N GLU A 389 45.40 6.62 -14.01
CA GLU A 389 46.12 5.35 -14.11
C GLU A 389 45.64 4.23 -13.15
N VAL A 390 44.80 4.56 -12.17
CA VAL A 390 44.33 3.63 -11.13
C VAL A 390 42.92 3.08 -11.45
N PHE A 391 42.34 3.47 -12.60
CA PHE A 391 41.00 3.06 -13.03
C PHE A 391 41.05 1.78 -13.85
N PHE A 392 40.40 0.73 -13.35
CA PHE A 392 40.11 -0.46 -14.13
C PHE A 392 38.62 -0.45 -14.50
N MET A 393 38.35 -0.39 -15.80
CA MET A 393 37.00 -0.44 -16.34
C MET A 393 36.80 -1.78 -17.02
N ASP A 394 35.76 -2.52 -16.61
CA ASP A 394 35.38 -3.77 -17.26
C ASP A 394 33.90 -3.73 -17.64
N ILE A 395 33.60 -4.23 -18.83
CA ILE A 395 32.25 -4.34 -19.35
C ILE A 395 31.84 -5.80 -19.25
N THR A 396 31.08 -6.12 -18.20
CA THR A 396 30.53 -7.47 -18.06
C THR A 396 29.13 -7.52 -18.65
N ALA A 397 29.00 -8.17 -19.81
CA ALA A 397 27.71 -8.41 -20.45
C ALA A 397 27.06 -9.69 -19.92
N GLY A 398 25.76 -9.64 -19.59
CA GLY A 398 24.97 -10.85 -19.33
C GLY A 398 25.04 -11.42 -17.90
N THR A 399 25.69 -10.73 -16.96
CA THR A 399 25.92 -11.22 -15.59
C THR A 399 24.73 -11.03 -14.65
N ASN A 400 23.81 -10.12 -14.93
CA ASN A 400 22.58 -9.94 -14.15
C ASN A 400 21.43 -10.82 -14.66
N ARG A 401 20.41 -11.04 -13.82
CA ARG A 401 19.19 -11.81 -14.18
C ARG A 401 18.43 -11.23 -15.38
N GLN A 402 18.69 -9.99 -15.76
CA GLN A 402 18.09 -9.30 -16.90
C GLN A 402 18.96 -9.38 -18.17
N LYS A 403 20.11 -10.06 -18.12
CA LYS A 403 21.15 -10.12 -19.16
C LYS A 403 21.58 -8.74 -19.70
N ARG A 404 21.41 -7.66 -18.94
CA ARG A 404 21.85 -6.32 -19.35
C ARG A 404 23.36 -6.23 -19.23
N GLY A 405 24.00 -5.45 -20.10
CA GLY A 405 25.38 -5.05 -19.91
C GLY A 405 25.52 -4.29 -18.60
N MET A 406 26.40 -4.74 -17.70
CA MET A 406 26.81 -3.95 -16.56
C MET A 406 28.20 -3.38 -16.86
N PHE A 407 28.29 -2.06 -16.77
CA PHE A 407 29.56 -1.35 -16.79
C PHE A 407 30.06 -1.30 -15.35
N LEU A 408 31.18 -1.94 -15.07
CA LEU A 408 31.81 -1.94 -13.75
C LEU A 408 33.08 -1.09 -13.82
N ALA A 409 33.14 -0.04 -13.02
CA ALA A 409 34.36 0.70 -12.77
C ALA A 409 34.84 0.38 -11.35
N VAL A 410 36.03 -0.17 -11.23
CA VAL A 410 36.70 -0.40 -9.94
C VAL A 410 37.76 0.68 -9.78
N VAL A 411 37.68 1.40 -8.67
CA VAL A 411 38.57 2.51 -8.33
C VAL A 411 39.35 2.10 -7.11
N LYS A 412 40.68 2.16 -7.14
CA LYS A 412 41.47 2.09 -5.90
C LYS A 412 41.66 3.50 -5.36
N ASP A 413 41.49 3.66 -4.07
CA ASP A 413 41.85 4.90 -3.39
C ASP A 413 43.37 5.10 -3.35
N SER A 414 43.81 6.27 -2.86
CA SER A 414 45.23 6.60 -2.69
C SER A 414 45.99 5.66 -1.73
N TYR A 415 45.29 4.78 -1.02
CA TYR A 415 45.85 3.76 -0.12
C TYR A 415 45.81 2.35 -0.73
N GLY A 416 45.39 2.21 -2.00
CA GLY A 416 45.34 0.93 -2.72
C GLY A 416 44.13 0.05 -2.37
N LYS A 417 43.14 0.58 -1.65
CA LYS A 417 41.92 -0.14 -1.29
C LYS A 417 40.86 0.04 -2.38
N THR A 418 40.31 -1.07 -2.89
CA THR A 418 39.22 -1.12 -3.89
C THR A 418 37.86 -0.89 -3.29
#